data_AF-A0AAX3X2D7-F1
#
_entry.id   AF-A0AAX3X2D7-F1
#
_cell.length_a   1.000
_cell.length_b   1.000
_cell.length_c   1.000
_cell.angle_alpha   90.00
_cell.angle_beta   90.00
_cell.angle_gamma   90.00
#
_symmetry.space_group_name_H-M   'P 1'
#
loop_
_entity.id
_entity.type
_entity.pdbx_description
1 polymer ?
#
loop_
_entity_poly.entity_id
_entity_poly.type
_entity_poly.pdbx_seq_one_letter_code
_entity_poly.pdbx_strand_id
1 'polypeptide(L)'
;MKGLSITSLILSIIFFFMGFYRLFFYSNPESRVLKSRNAWVGGDAYNYIINGTQATAYFVLFAAFFIAFVLIKIALHLQDTIESSHREASKEIDEYEIINIKE
;
A
#
# COMPACT_ATOMS: atom_id res chain seq x y z
N MET A 1 5.02 -5.72 -13.99
CA MET A 1 4.09 -5.14 -13.00
C MET A 1 4.27 -5.66 -11.56
N LYS A 2 4.76 -6.90 -11.35
CA LYS A 2 4.97 -7.48 -10.01
C LYS A 2 5.90 -6.65 -9.09
N GLY A 3 7.01 -6.13 -9.61
CA GLY A 3 7.90 -5.25 -8.83
C GLY A 3 7.22 -3.96 -8.38
N LEU A 4 6.38 -3.35 -9.24
CA LEU A 4 5.69 -2.09 -8.95
C LEU A 4 4.62 -2.25 -7.85
N SER A 5 3.93 -3.39 -7.78
CA SER A 5 2.99 -3.64 -6.68
C SER A 5 3.73 -3.79 -5.36
N ILE A 6 4.85 -4.53 -5.33
CA ILE A 6 5.65 -4.71 -4.11
C ILE A 6 6.20 -3.37 -3.62
N THR A 7 6.76 -2.54 -4.51
CA THR A 7 7.26 -1.21 -4.12
C THR A 7 6.13 -0.31 -3.60
N SER A 8 4.96 -0.35 -4.23
CA SER A 8 3.78 0.41 -3.77
C SER A 8 3.33 -0.05 -2.37
N LEU A 9 3.34 -1.35 -2.09
CA LEU A 9 3.01 -1.88 -0.76
C LEU A 9 4.02 -1.41 0.30
N ILE A 10 5.32 -1.47 0.00
CA ILE A 10 6.38 -1.02 0.92
C ILE A 10 6.21 0.47 1.25
N LEU A 11 6.00 1.32 0.23
CA LEU A 11 5.78 2.75 0.41
C LEU A 11 4.53 3.04 1.25
N SER A 12 3.44 2.31 0.98
CA SER A 12 2.21 2.40 1.77
C SER A 12 2.47 2.15 3.26
N ILE A 13 3.16 1.06 3.60
CA ILE A 13 3.50 0.72 5.00
C ILE A 13 4.36 1.80 5.65
N ILE A 14 5.37 2.32 4.93
CA ILE A 14 6.24 3.39 5.45
C ILE A 14 5.41 4.64 5.81
N PHE A 15 4.53 5.08 4.92
CA PHE A 15 3.72 6.28 5.15
C PHE A 15 2.66 6.07 6.23
N PHE A 16 2.12 4.86 6.36
CA PHE A 16 1.23 4.51 7.47
C PHE A 16 1.91 4.73 8.83
N PHE A 17 3.13 4.20 9.01
CA PHE A 17 3.89 4.39 10.24
C PHE A 17 4.33 5.83 10.45
N MET A 18 4.69 6.57 9.39
CA MET A 18 5.00 8.00 9.51
C MET A 18 3.78 8.83 9.96
N GLY A 19 2.58 8.50 9.48
CA GLY A 19 1.33 9.14 9.91
C GLY A 19 1.13 8.98 11.42
N PHE A 20 1.24 7.75 11.93
CA PHE A 20 1.15 7.49 13.37
C PHE A 20 2.28 8.11 14.18
N TYR A 21 3.50 8.11 13.64
CA TYR A 21 4.64 8.76 14.31
C TYR A 21 4.34 10.25 14.55
N ARG A 22 3.78 10.95 13.55
CA ARG A 22 3.40 12.36 13.70
C ARG A 22 2.29 12.60 14.72
N LEU A 23 1.37 11.65 14.89
CA LEU A 23 0.31 11.74 15.90
C LEU A 23 0.80 11.45 17.32
N PHE A 24 1.68 10.46 17.51
CA PHE A 24 2.04 9.96 18.84
C PHE A 24 3.37 10.48 19.41
N PHE A 25 4.26 10.96 18.55
CA PHE A 25 5.59 11.43 18.94
C PHE A 25 5.67 12.95 18.78
N TYR A 26 5.00 13.66 19.68
CA TYR A 26 5.14 15.10 19.83
C TYR A 26 6.22 15.44 20.87
N SER A 27 7.05 16.44 20.56
CA SER A 27 8.02 17.03 21.49
C SER A 27 7.83 18.54 21.51
N ASN A 28 7.43 19.08 22.65
CA ASN A 28 7.26 20.53 22.83
C ASN A 28 8.64 21.19 23.07
N PRO A 29 9.11 22.11 22.19
CA PRO A 29 10.41 22.79 22.34
C PRO A 29 10.46 23.81 23.49
N GLU A 30 9.31 24.30 23.97
CA GLU A 30 9.19 25.27 25.07
C GLU A 30 9.30 24.59 26.45
N SER A 31 9.04 23.29 26.52
CA SER A 31 9.13 22.51 27.75
C SER A 31 10.58 22.11 28.08
N ARG A 32 11.42 23.08 28.44
CA ARG A 32 12.83 22.82 28.80
C ARG A 32 13.02 21.95 30.05
N VAL A 33 11.97 21.77 30.86
CA VAL A 33 12.02 21.11 32.18
C VAL A 33 11.22 19.80 32.23
N LEU A 34 10.21 19.61 31.37
CA LEU A 34 9.35 18.42 31.38
C LEU A 34 9.16 17.96 29.94
N LYS A 35 9.67 16.79 29.55
CA LYS A 35 9.37 16.15 28.26
C LYS A 35 7.88 15.81 28.20
N SER A 36 7.06 16.81 27.89
CA SER A 36 5.64 16.65 27.71
C SER A 36 5.40 15.97 26.36
N ARG A 37 5.45 14.63 26.35
CA ARG A 37 4.88 13.84 25.27
C ARG A 37 3.37 13.85 25.42
N ASN A 38 2.67 14.33 24.40
CA ASN A 38 1.21 14.33 24.33
C ASN A 38 0.52 15.06 25.50
N ALA A 39 0.92 16.30 25.85
CA ALA A 39 0.08 17.12 26.74
C ALA A 39 -1.24 17.43 26.02
N TRP A 40 -2.30 16.78 26.47
CA TRP A 40 -3.66 16.94 25.93
C TRP A 40 -4.30 18.29 26.25
N VAL A 41 -3.73 19.03 27.21
CA VAL A 41 -4.14 20.39 27.57
C VAL A 41 -2.92 21.10 28.14
N GLY A 42 -2.09 21.66 27.25
CA GLY A 42 -0.88 22.38 27.66
C GLY A 42 0.12 22.66 26.55
N GLY A 43 -0.24 23.59 25.64
CA GLY A 43 0.66 24.38 24.78
C GLY A 43 1.40 23.59 23.70
N ASP A 44 1.11 23.68 22.42
CA ASP A 44 0.48 24.74 21.64
C ASP A 44 -0.39 24.08 20.56
N ALA A 45 -1.69 24.42 20.54
CA ALA A 45 -2.67 23.85 19.62
C ALA A 45 -2.23 23.99 18.14
N TYR A 46 -1.47 25.04 17.82
CA TYR A 46 -0.92 25.24 16.48
C TYR A 46 0.02 24.10 16.04
N ASN A 47 0.90 23.64 16.93
CA ASN A 47 1.79 22.53 16.64
C ASN A 47 1.06 21.19 16.50
N TYR A 48 -0.05 20.98 17.23
CA TYR A 48 -0.91 19.82 17.03
C TYR A 48 -1.64 19.85 15.68
N ILE A 49 -2.10 21.02 15.24
CA ILE A 49 -2.71 21.20 13.91
C ILE A 49 -1.69 20.89 12.82
N ILE A 50 -0.44 21.35 12.96
CA ILE A 50 0.64 21.03 12.00
C ILE A 50 0.92 19.53 11.97
N ASN A 51 1.11 18.89 13.14
CA ASN A 51 1.35 17.45 13.20
C ASN A 51 0.17 16.64 12.67
N GLY A 52 -1.06 17.07 12.94
CA GLY A 52 -2.28 16.48 12.38
C GLY A 52 -2.37 16.63 10.86
N THR A 53 -1.98 17.79 10.33
CA THR A 53 -1.93 18.04 8.87
C THR A 53 -0.85 17.19 8.20
N GLN A 54 0.34 17.08 8.81
CA GLN A 54 1.41 16.19 8.36
C GLN A 54 0.97 14.72 8.41
N ALA A 55 0.34 14.28 9.50
CA ALA A 55 -0.20 12.94 9.63
C ALA A 55 -1.24 12.64 8.55
N THR A 56 -2.14 13.60 8.28
CA THR A 56 -3.14 13.51 7.20
C THR A 56 -2.47 13.34 5.84
N ALA A 57 -1.45 14.14 5.52
CA ALA A 57 -0.71 14.03 4.28
C ALA A 57 -0.05 12.65 4.12
N TYR A 58 0.55 12.12 5.20
CA TYR A 58 1.09 10.76 5.21
C TYR A 58 0.01 9.69 5.03
N PHE A 59 -1.17 9.85 5.63
CA PHE A 59 -2.28 8.90 5.41
C PHE A 59 -2.86 8.96 3.99
N VAL A 60 -2.88 10.14 3.36
CA VAL A 60 -3.25 10.28 1.94
C VAL A 60 -2.24 9.55 1.05
N LEU A 61 -0.93 9.70 1.31
CA LEU A 61 0.11 8.95 0.60
C LEU A 61 -0.03 7.43 0.83
N PHE A 62 -0.26 7.01 2.08
CA PHE A 62 -0.55 5.61 2.41
C PHE A 62 -1.72 5.07 1.57
N ALA A 63 -2.84 5.79 1.54
CA ALA A 63 -4.03 5.38 0.81
C ALA A 63 -3.77 5.31 -0.71
N ALA A 64 -3.09 6.31 -1.28
CA ALA A 64 -2.75 6.33 -2.70
C ALA A 64 -1.90 5.12 -3.11
N PHE A 65 -0.82 4.83 -2.36
CA PHE A 65 0.03 3.67 -2.64
C PHE A 65 -0.66 2.33 -2.36
N PHE A 66 -1.53 2.27 -1.36
CA PHE A 66 -2.30 1.07 -1.06
C PHE A 66 -3.32 0.75 -2.16
N ILE A 67 -4.05 1.76 -2.64
CA ILE A 67 -4.97 1.63 -3.78
C ILE A 67 -4.21 1.18 -5.02
N ALA A 68 -3.06 1.80 -5.32
CA ALA A 68 -2.21 1.40 -6.44
C ALA A 68 -1.77 -0.08 -6.33
N PHE A 69 -1.34 -0.52 -5.14
CA PHE A 69 -0.99 -1.92 -4.89
C PHE A 69 -2.17 -2.87 -5.19
N VAL A 70 -3.36 -2.58 -4.66
CA VAL A 70 -4.56 -3.41 -4.86
C VAL A 70 -4.92 -3.49 -6.34
N LEU A 71 -4.98 -2.35 -7.04
CA LEU A 71 -5.32 -2.31 -8.46
C LEU A 71 -4.33 -3.11 -9.33
N ILE A 72 -3.02 -2.96 -9.07
CA ILE A 72 -1.99 -3.71 -9.80
C ILE A 72 -2.09 -5.20 -9.51
N LYS A 73 -2.38 -5.60 -8.26
CA LYS A 73 -2.55 -7.01 -7.88
C LYS A 73 -3.77 -7.65 -8.54
N ILE A 74 -4.88 -6.93 -8.61
CA ILE A 74 -6.09 -7.38 -9.34
C ILE A 74 -5.76 -7.56 -10.82
N ALA A 75 -5.11 -6.57 -11.45
CA ALA A 75 -4.74 -6.65 -12.87
C ALA A 75 -3.81 -7.83 -13.17
N LEU A 76 -2.81 -8.07 -12.30
CA LEU A 76 -1.92 -9.22 -12.41
C LEU A 76 -2.68 -10.54 -12.29
N HIS A 77 -3.60 -10.64 -11.33
CA HIS A 77 -4.39 -11.85 -11.14
C HIS A 77 -5.28 -12.14 -12.35
N LEU A 78 -5.92 -11.11 -12.90
CA LEU A 78 -6.72 -11.24 -14.14
C LEU A 78 -5.86 -11.73 -15.31
N GLN A 79 -4.64 -11.19 -15.48
CA GLN A 79 -3.72 -11.63 -16.53
C GLN A 79 -3.35 -13.12 -16.36
N ASP A 80 -3.00 -13.53 -15.14
CA ASP A 80 -2.64 -14.93 -14.84
C ASP A 80 -3.85 -15.87 -15.09
N THR A 81 -5.07 -15.44 -14.76
CA THR A 81 -6.30 -16.22 -15.03
C THR A 81 -6.60 -16.36 -16.53
N ILE A 82 -6.41 -15.30 -17.31
CA ILE A 82 -6.61 -15.35 -18.76
C ILE A 82 -5.57 -16.25 -19.42
N GLU A 83 -4.30 -16.14 -19.01
CA GLU A 83 -3.21 -16.96 -19.57
C GLU A 83 -3.40 -18.45 -19.26
N SER A 84 -3.83 -18.79 -18.05
CA SER A 84 -4.13 -20.18 -17.68
C SER A 84 -5.28 -20.75 -18.48
N SER A 85 -6.37 -19.99 -18.67
CA SER A 85 -7.52 -20.41 -19.49
C SER A 85 -7.12 -20.67 -20.95
N HIS A 86 -6.31 -19.78 -21.55
CA HIS A 86 -5.82 -19.97 -22.92
C HIS A 86 -4.88 -21.18 -23.03
N ARG A 87 -4.03 -21.41 -22.03
CA ARG A 87 -3.11 -22.55 -22.01
C ARG A 87 -3.86 -23.88 -21.91
N GLU A 88 -4.95 -23.95 -21.17
CA GLU A 88 -5.83 -25.12 -21.09
C GLU A 88 -6.50 -25.39 -22.44
N ALA A 89 -7.13 -24.38 -23.04
CA ALA A 89 -7.75 -24.51 -24.36
C ALA A 89 -6.77 -24.98 -25.45
N SER A 90 -5.54 -24.46 -25.45
CA SER A 90 -4.50 -24.90 -26.41
C SER A 90 -4.12 -26.37 -26.23
N LYS A 91 -4.04 -26.87 -24.99
CA LYS A 91 -3.71 -28.28 -24.73
C LYS A 91 -4.81 -29.22 -25.22
N GLU A 92 -6.07 -28.85 -25.03
CA GLU A 92 -7.21 -29.63 -25.52
C GLU A 92 -7.20 -29.74 -27.06
N ILE A 93 -6.84 -28.65 -27.75
CA ILE A 93 -6.70 -28.65 -29.21
C ILE A 93 -5.56 -29.56 -29.66
N ASP A 94 -4.38 -29.45 -29.04
CA ASP A 94 -3.22 -30.28 -29.36
C ASP A 94 -3.51 -31.78 -29.12
N GLU A 95 -4.23 -32.11 -28.05
CA GLU A 95 -4.62 -33.50 -27.74
C GLU A 95 -5.59 -34.07 -28.78
N TYR A 96 -6.57 -33.27 -29.22
CA TYR A 96 -7.50 -33.65 -30.29
C TYR A 96 -6.76 -33.92 -31.61
N GLU A 97 -5.81 -33.06 -31.98
CA GLU A 97 -5.02 -33.21 -33.20
C GLU A 97 -4.15 -34.48 -33.16
N ILE A 98 -3.54 -34.80 -32.02
CA ILE A 98 -2.75 -36.03 -31.84
C ILE A 98 -3.60 -37.30 -31.99
N ILE A 99 -4.83 -37.30 -31.48
CA ILE A 99 -5.73 -38.46 -31.59
C ILE A 99 -6.12 -38.67 -33.06
N ASN A 100 -6.49 -37.60 -33.76
CA ASN A 100 -6.96 -37.68 -35.15
C ASN A 100 -5.85 -38.05 -36.16
N ILE A 101 -4.57 -37.88 -35.82
CA ILE A 101 -3.43 -38.34 -36.64
C ILE A 101 -3.17 -39.85 -36.47
N LYS A 102 -3.65 -40.47 -35.37
CA LYS A 102 -3.41 -41.88 -35.05
C LYS A 102 -4.48 -42.85 -35.58
N GLU A 103 -5.63 -42.34 -36.03
CA GLU A 103 -6.66 -43.10 -36.76
C GLU A 103 -6.38 -43.12 -38.27
#